data_AF-A0A0S8HJ14-F1
#
_entry.id   AF-A0A0S8HJ14-F1
#
_cell.length_a   1.000
_cell.length_b   1.000
_cell.length_c   1.000
_cell.angle_alpha   90.00
_cell.angle_beta   90.00
_cell.angle_gamma   90.00
#
_symmetry.space_group_name_H-M   'P 1'
#
loop_
_entity.id
_entity.type
_entity.pdbx_description
1 polymer ?
#
loop_
_entity_poly.entity_id
_entity_poly.type
_entity_poly.pdbx_seq_one_letter_code
_entity_poly.pdbx_strand_id
1 'polypeptide(L)'
;MNECQRAEELNAYHDGELPPAAGAEFEEHLRQCPRCAAELAHLRELSRLLGTLAEPKLSPQVLHRLHRGAVHASQAGIQRMAQVVSAVAASVLLVCSIWMWRLPADTGRPEEIPQWERWALRQEEPRVAETGGEELALWMIEGLTGNGDHD
;
A
#
# COMPACT_ATOMS: atom_id res chain seq x y z
N MET A 1 51.38 19.73 -33.60
CA MET A 1 50.24 20.08 -32.73
C MET A 1 49.38 18.84 -32.64
N ASN A 2 49.58 18.02 -31.60
CA ASN A 2 48.81 16.78 -31.42
C ASN A 2 47.54 17.09 -30.64
N GLU A 3 46.40 16.80 -31.24
CA GLU A 3 45.08 16.91 -30.63
C GLU A 3 44.89 15.75 -29.65
N CYS A 4 44.47 16.06 -28.42
CA CYS A 4 44.10 15.04 -27.46
C CYS A 4 42.63 14.66 -27.73
N GLN A 5 42.36 13.39 -27.99
CA GLN A 5 41.02 12.91 -28.35
C GLN A 5 39.98 13.12 -27.24
N ARG A 6 40.41 13.14 -25.97
CA ARG A 6 39.52 13.31 -24.80
C ARG A 6 39.40 14.77 -24.35
N ALA A 7 39.92 15.73 -25.13
CA ALA A 7 39.81 17.16 -24.77
C ALA A 7 38.36 17.64 -24.67
N GLU A 8 37.43 17.02 -25.40
CA GLU A 8 35.99 17.36 -25.36
C GLU A 8 35.34 17.04 -24.00
N GLU A 9 35.85 16.03 -23.28
CA GLU A 9 35.33 15.62 -21.97
C GLU A 9 35.78 16.56 -20.84
N LEU A 10 36.75 17.45 -21.10
CA LEU A 10 37.39 18.29 -20.08
C LEU A 10 36.43 19.29 -19.43
N ASN A 11 35.53 19.91 -20.20
CA ASN A 11 34.52 20.83 -19.67
C ASN A 11 33.48 20.07 -18.83
N ALA A 12 32.97 18.95 -19.36
CA ALA A 12 32.02 18.11 -18.63
C ALA A 12 32.62 17.57 -17.32
N TYR A 13 33.91 17.23 -17.30
CA TYR A 13 34.63 16.88 -16.09
C TYR A 13 34.75 18.05 -15.12
N HIS A 14 35.11 19.24 -15.60
CA HIS A 14 35.23 20.45 -14.80
C HIS A 14 33.91 20.81 -14.10
N ASP A 15 32.79 20.67 -14.80
CA ASP A 15 31.45 21.02 -14.32
C ASP A 15 30.79 19.89 -13.50
N GLY A 16 31.45 18.71 -13.41
CA GLY A 16 30.95 17.56 -12.67
C GLY A 16 29.82 16.80 -13.35
N GLU A 17 29.69 16.95 -14.68
CA GLU A 17 28.63 16.33 -15.49
C GLU A 17 29.00 14.91 -15.98
N LEU A 18 30.25 14.49 -15.82
CA LEU A 18 30.65 13.12 -16.15
C LEU A 18 30.08 12.11 -15.14
N PRO A 19 29.54 10.96 -15.60
CA PRO A 19 29.19 9.87 -14.71
C PRO A 19 30.40 9.41 -13.87
N PRO A 20 30.21 8.89 -12.64
CA PRO A 20 31.31 8.58 -11.73
C PRO A 20 32.41 7.68 -12.32
N ALA A 21 32.03 6.66 -13.11
CA ALA A 21 32.98 5.78 -13.78
C ALA A 21 33.82 6.51 -14.84
N ALA A 22 33.19 7.33 -15.68
CA ALA A 22 33.87 8.12 -16.70
C ALA A 22 34.78 9.19 -16.07
N GLY A 23 34.37 9.77 -14.94
CA GLY A 23 35.19 10.71 -14.16
C GLY A 23 36.49 10.07 -13.68
N ALA A 24 36.44 8.86 -13.10
CA ALA A 24 37.62 8.13 -12.65
C ALA A 24 38.59 7.79 -13.80
N GLU A 25 38.05 7.39 -14.96
CA GLU A 25 38.85 7.15 -16.18
C GLU A 25 39.47 8.43 -16.74
N PHE A 26 38.79 9.57 -16.61
CA PHE A 26 39.32 10.86 -17.02
C PHE A 26 40.41 11.37 -16.06
N GLU A 27 40.29 11.10 -14.76
CA GLU A 27 41.34 11.37 -13.77
C GLU A 27 42.63 10.62 -14.06
N GLU A 28 42.54 9.35 -14.49
CA GLU A 28 43.71 8.59 -14.95
C GLU A 28 44.34 9.26 -16.18
N HIS A 29 43.52 9.68 -17.15
CA HIS A 29 44.00 10.41 -18.31
C HIS A 29 44.73 11.71 -17.94
N LEU A 30 44.20 12.49 -16.99
CA LEU A 30 44.83 13.73 -16.53
C LEU A 30 46.24 13.51 -15.94
N ARG A 31 46.51 12.34 -15.34
CA ARG A 31 47.85 11.99 -14.85
C ARG A 31 48.85 11.72 -15.98
N GLN A 32 48.35 11.29 -17.14
CA GLN A 32 49.17 10.88 -18.29
C GLN A 32 49.25 11.97 -19.38
N CYS A 33 48.31 12.91 -19.42
CA CYS A 33 48.20 13.95 -20.44
C CYS A 33 48.48 15.34 -19.85
N PRO A 34 49.71 15.88 -19.97
CA PRO A 34 50.06 17.19 -19.41
C PRO A 34 49.29 18.35 -20.06
N ARG A 35 48.85 18.19 -21.31
CA ARG A 35 48.02 19.19 -22.00
C ARG A 35 46.66 19.35 -21.32
N CYS A 36 45.92 18.27 -21.14
CA CYS A 36 44.61 18.31 -20.49
C CYS A 36 44.72 18.75 -19.02
N ALA A 37 45.80 18.35 -18.33
CA ALA A 37 46.07 18.84 -16.97
C ALA A 37 46.28 20.37 -16.94
N ALA A 38 47.03 20.94 -17.89
CA ALA A 38 47.25 22.38 -18.00
C ALA A 38 45.97 23.14 -18.38
N GLU A 39 45.19 22.62 -19.34
CA GLU A 39 43.90 23.20 -19.72
C GLU A 39 42.91 23.20 -18.54
N LEU A 40 42.83 22.11 -17.78
CA LEU A 40 41.99 22.03 -16.58
C LEU A 40 42.45 23.03 -15.50
N ALA A 41 43.76 23.21 -15.31
CA ALA A 41 44.29 24.20 -14.38
C ALA A 41 43.90 25.63 -14.79
N HIS A 42 43.93 25.94 -16.09
CA HIS A 42 43.47 27.23 -16.61
C HIS A 42 41.98 27.45 -16.37
N LEU A 43 41.13 26.45 -16.62
CA LEU A 43 39.70 26.56 -16.34
C LEU A 43 39.43 26.81 -14.86
N ARG A 44 40.07 26.05 -13.97
CA ARG A 44 39.93 26.21 -12.51
C ARG A 44 40.36 27.60 -12.06
N GLU A 45 41.46 28.12 -12.60
CA GLU A 45 41.92 29.47 -12.29
C GLU A 45 40.93 30.53 -12.77
N LEU A 46 40.39 30.39 -13.98
CA LEU A 46 39.36 31.29 -14.49
C LEU A 46 38.10 31.26 -13.61
N SER A 47 37.61 30.07 -13.24
CA SER A 47 36.46 29.91 -12.35
C SER A 47 36.71 30.51 -10.98
N ARG A 48 37.94 30.36 -10.44
CA ARG A 48 38.35 31.01 -9.19
C ARG A 48 38.30 32.53 -9.31
N LEU A 49 38.88 33.09 -10.37
CA LEU A 49 38.86 34.55 -10.62
C LEU A 49 37.44 35.08 -10.73
N LEU A 50 36.57 34.39 -11.49
CA LEU A 50 35.16 34.75 -11.61
C LEU A 50 34.44 34.65 -10.25
N GLY A 51 34.76 33.66 -9.43
CA GLY A 51 34.24 33.52 -8.08
C GLY A 51 34.69 34.61 -7.10
N THR A 52 35.76 35.36 -7.40
CA THR A 52 36.19 36.51 -6.58
C THR A 52 35.44 37.81 -6.91
N LEU A 53 34.68 37.84 -8.00
CA LEU A 53 33.84 38.99 -8.33
C LEU A 53 32.78 39.17 -7.25
N ALA A 54 32.43 40.43 -6.94
CA ALA A 54 31.41 40.74 -5.96
C ALA A 54 30.10 40.05 -6.36
N GLU A 55 29.66 39.10 -5.55
CA GLU A 55 28.42 38.39 -5.81
C GLU A 55 27.26 39.39 -5.80
N PRO A 56 26.48 39.48 -6.89
CA PRO A 56 25.36 40.41 -6.93
C PRO A 56 24.35 39.98 -5.88
N LYS A 57 24.21 40.80 -4.82
CA LYS A 57 23.17 40.58 -3.82
C LYS A 57 21.81 40.73 -4.47
N LEU A 58 21.11 39.61 -4.64
CA LEU A 58 19.73 39.62 -5.08
C LEU A 58 18.90 40.44 -4.11
N SER A 59 18.03 41.30 -4.64
CA SER A 59 17.13 42.06 -3.78
C SER A 59 16.17 41.08 -3.07
N PRO A 60 15.73 41.39 -1.84
CA PRO A 60 14.76 40.56 -1.12
C PRO A 60 13.48 40.29 -1.92
N GLN A 61 13.08 41.25 -2.76
CA GLN A 61 11.91 41.14 -3.64
C GLN A 61 12.11 40.08 -4.74
N VAL A 62 13.29 40.06 -5.36
CA VAL A 62 13.62 39.05 -6.38
C VAL A 62 13.68 37.66 -5.76
N LEU A 63 14.35 37.53 -4.61
CA LEU A 63 14.43 36.26 -3.89
C LEU A 63 13.04 35.73 -3.51
N HIS A 64 12.18 36.61 -2.98
CA HIS A 64 10.80 36.26 -2.62
C HIS A 64 9.96 35.85 -3.85
N ARG A 65 10.13 36.53 -5.00
CA ARG A 65 9.50 36.12 -6.26
C ARG A 65 10.00 34.74 -6.73
N LEU A 66 11.29 34.47 -6.61
CA LEU A 66 11.88 33.18 -6.99
C LEU A 66 11.31 32.05 -6.14
N HIS A 67 11.24 32.23 -4.81
CA HIS A 67 10.66 31.27 -3.88
C HIS A 67 9.18 30.99 -4.21
N ARG A 68 8.38 32.04 -4.45
CA ARG A 68 6.97 31.86 -4.84
C ARG A 68 6.81 31.13 -6.17
N GLY A 69 7.63 31.48 -7.17
CA GLY A 69 7.63 30.80 -8.47
C GLY A 69 7.97 29.32 -8.36
N ALA A 70 9.02 28.98 -7.60
CA ALA A 70 9.45 27.60 -7.39
C ALA A 70 8.37 26.75 -6.69
N VAL A 71 7.73 27.30 -5.65
CA VAL A 71 6.64 26.61 -4.94
C VAL A 71 5.46 26.36 -5.89
N HIS A 72 5.03 27.36 -6.67
CA HIS A 72 3.91 27.19 -7.59
C HIS A 72 4.20 26.20 -8.72
N ALA A 73 5.43 26.16 -9.25
CA ALA A 73 5.83 25.17 -10.24
C ALA A 73 5.73 23.74 -9.69
N SER A 74 6.12 23.52 -8.43
CA SER A 74 5.99 22.20 -7.79
C SER A 74 4.54 21.83 -7.48
N GLN A 75 3.72 22.80 -7.06
CA GLN A 75 2.31 22.59 -6.73
C GLN A 75 1.47 22.15 -7.93
N ALA A 76 1.76 22.66 -9.13
CA ALA A 76 1.04 22.25 -10.34
C ALA A 76 1.19 20.75 -10.65
N GLY A 77 2.37 20.17 -10.40
CA GLY A 77 2.61 18.73 -10.54
C GLY A 77 1.86 17.91 -9.49
N ILE A 78 1.93 18.34 -8.22
CA ILE A 78 1.25 17.67 -7.10
C ILE A 78 -0.27 17.70 -7.29
N GLN A 79 -0.84 18.81 -7.76
CA GLN A 79 -2.27 18.91 -8.03
C GLN A 79 -2.73 17.94 -9.13
N ARG A 80 -1.97 17.78 -10.21
CA ARG A 80 -2.28 16.80 -11.26
C ARG A 80 -2.24 15.37 -10.71
N MET A 81 -1.22 15.02 -9.93
CA MET A 81 -1.15 13.69 -9.29
C MET A 81 -2.32 13.45 -8.33
N ALA A 82 -2.66 14.43 -7.49
CA ALA A 82 -3.80 14.33 -6.58
C ALA A 82 -5.13 14.14 -7.33
N GLN A 83 -5.33 14.85 -8.44
CA GLN A 83 -6.51 14.69 -9.30
C GLN A 83 -6.58 13.29 -9.90
N VAL A 84 -5.47 12.77 -10.43
CA VAL A 84 -5.40 11.42 -11.01
C VAL A 84 -5.69 10.35 -9.95
N VAL A 85 -5.04 10.42 -8.79
CA VAL A 85 -5.27 9.47 -7.68
C VAL A 85 -6.72 9.52 -7.20
N SER A 86 -7.30 10.72 -7.05
CA SER A 86 -8.69 10.86 -6.63
C SER A 86 -9.65 10.28 -7.67
N ALA A 87 -9.40 10.49 -8.97
CA ALA A 87 -10.21 9.92 -10.04
C ALA A 87 -10.15 8.39 -10.06
N VAL A 88 -8.97 7.80 -9.84
CA VAL A 88 -8.80 6.34 -9.72
C VAL A 88 -9.53 5.80 -8.50
N ALA A 89 -9.41 6.44 -7.33
CA ALA A 89 -10.13 6.03 -6.14
C ALA A 89 -11.65 6.07 -6.35
N ALA A 90 -12.17 7.14 -6.96
CA ALA A 90 -13.58 7.28 -7.29
C ALA A 90 -14.06 6.19 -8.26
N SER A 91 -13.28 5.86 -9.29
CA SER A 91 -13.65 4.82 -10.26
C SER A 91 -13.68 3.43 -9.62
N VAL A 92 -12.71 3.10 -8.75
CA VAL A 92 -12.69 1.84 -7.99
C VAL A 92 -13.93 1.73 -7.11
N LEU A 93 -14.28 2.78 -6.37
CA LEU A 93 -15.48 2.81 -5.53
C LEU A 93 -16.77 2.60 -6.34
N LEU A 94 -16.88 3.25 -7.51
CA LEU A 94 -18.03 3.07 -8.41
C LEU A 94 -18.10 1.63 -8.94
N VAL A 95 -16.99 1.05 -9.39
CA VAL A 95 -16.94 -0.33 -9.88
C VAL A 95 -17.31 -1.31 -8.77
N CYS A 96 -16.73 -1.18 -7.57
CA CYS A 96 -17.05 -2.04 -6.43
C CYS A 96 -18.53 -1.92 -6.02
N SER A 97 -19.08 -0.70 -6.00
CA SER A 97 -20.49 -0.46 -5.66
C SER A 97 -21.43 -1.10 -6.70
N ILE A 98 -21.16 -0.90 -7.99
CA ILE A 98 -21.93 -1.53 -9.08
C ILE A 98 -21.82 -3.06 -9.00
N TRP A 99 -20.63 -3.58 -8.73
CA TRP A 99 -20.40 -5.01 -8.60
C TRP A 99 -21.16 -5.60 -7.41
N MET A 100 -21.18 -4.89 -6.28
CA MET A 100 -21.94 -5.25 -5.09
C MET A 100 -23.45 -5.26 -5.34
N TRP A 101 -23.98 -4.33 -6.14
CA TRP A 101 -25.39 -4.33 -6.54
C TRP A 101 -25.73 -5.43 -7.54
N ARG A 102 -24.74 -5.89 -8.33
CA ARG A 102 -24.92 -6.94 -9.33
C ARG A 102 -24.71 -8.35 -8.81
N LEU A 103 -23.96 -8.51 -7.73
CA LEU A 103 -23.96 -9.79 -7.03
C LEU A 103 -25.41 -10.06 -6.65
N PRO A 104 -26.03 -11.14 -7.14
CA PRO A 104 -27.32 -11.55 -6.60
C PRO A 104 -27.06 -11.63 -5.10
N ALA A 105 -27.83 -10.88 -4.31
CA ALA A 105 -27.85 -11.11 -2.90
C ALA A 105 -28.13 -12.61 -2.80
N ASP A 106 -27.10 -13.38 -2.41
CA ASP A 106 -27.32 -14.70 -1.87
C ASP A 106 -27.98 -14.39 -0.54
N THR A 107 -29.24 -13.96 -0.61
CA THR A 107 -30.24 -14.11 0.43
C THR A 107 -30.28 -15.60 0.56
N GLY A 108 -29.32 -16.13 1.34
CA GLY A 108 -28.99 -17.53 1.34
C GLY A 108 -30.29 -18.28 1.33
N ARG A 109 -30.47 -19.17 0.35
CA ARG A 109 -31.54 -20.17 0.45
C ARG A 109 -31.46 -20.64 1.89
N PRO A 110 -32.51 -20.45 2.72
CA PRO A 110 -32.42 -20.78 4.13
C PRO A 110 -31.83 -22.18 4.18
N GLU A 111 -30.63 -22.28 4.77
CA GLU A 111 -29.83 -23.48 4.74
C GLU A 111 -30.76 -24.61 5.13
N GLU A 112 -31.05 -25.51 4.17
CA GLU A 112 -32.09 -26.51 4.36
C GLU A 112 -31.65 -27.35 5.56
N ILE A 113 -32.27 -27.09 6.71
CA ILE A 113 -31.93 -27.70 7.98
C ILE A 113 -31.79 -29.21 7.72
N PRO A 114 -30.59 -29.79 7.93
CA PRO A 114 -30.34 -31.19 7.66
C PRO A 114 -31.42 -32.06 8.30
N GLN A 115 -31.84 -33.12 7.59
CA GLN A 115 -33.00 -33.91 8.03
C GLN A 115 -32.82 -34.50 9.45
N TRP A 116 -31.57 -34.77 9.85
CA TRP A 116 -31.24 -35.24 11.19
C TRP A 116 -31.59 -34.22 12.28
N GLU A 117 -31.42 -32.92 12.03
CA GLU A 117 -31.65 -31.84 13.00
C GLU A 117 -33.16 -31.61 13.19
N ARG A 118 -33.95 -31.82 12.13
CA ARG A 118 -35.42 -31.89 12.18
C ARG A 118 -35.93 -33.12 12.93
N TRP A 119 -35.23 -34.25 12.86
CA TRP A 119 -35.59 -35.44 13.63
C TRP A 119 -35.20 -35.31 15.10
N ALA A 120 -34.07 -34.68 15.41
CA ALA A 120 -33.62 -34.45 16.78
C ALA A 120 -34.56 -33.53 17.58
N LEU A 121 -35.21 -32.57 16.92
CA LEU A 121 -36.20 -31.67 17.53
C LEU A 121 -37.61 -32.28 17.62
N ARG A 122 -37.86 -33.42 16.98
CA ARG A 122 -39.13 -34.15 17.15
C ARG A 122 -39.07 -34.82 18.52
N GLN A 123 -39.64 -34.17 19.54
CA GLN A 123 -40.02 -34.89 20.75
C GLN A 123 -41.04 -35.95 20.35
N GLU A 124 -40.62 -37.21 20.39
CA GLU A 124 -41.56 -38.32 20.46
C GLU A 124 -42.29 -38.15 21.79
N GLU A 125 -43.53 -37.64 21.73
CA GLU A 125 -44.46 -37.83 22.84
C GLU A 125 -44.44 -39.32 23.18
N PRO A 126 -44.14 -39.69 24.44
CA PRO A 126 -44.10 -41.09 24.80
C PRO A 126 -45.47 -41.69 24.49
N ARG A 127 -45.51 -42.61 23.51
CA ARG A 127 -46.66 -43.49 23.30
C ARG A 127 -46.83 -44.28 24.58
N VAL A 128 -47.73 -43.82 25.44
CA VAL A 128 -48.25 -44.64 26.54
C VAL A 128 -48.87 -45.85 25.86
N ALA A 129 -48.24 -47.00 26.01
CA ALA A 129 -48.81 -48.26 25.56
C ALA A 129 -50.08 -48.51 26.40
N GLU A 130 -51.24 -48.27 25.81
CA GLU A 130 -52.59 -48.39 26.41
C GLU A 130 -52.96 -49.82 26.88
N THR A 131 -52.02 -50.76 27.00
CA THR A 131 -52.34 -52.17 27.30
C THR A 131 -51.54 -52.82 28.43
N GLY A 132 -50.84 -52.03 29.25
CA GLY A 132 -50.17 -52.57 30.46
C GLY A 132 -50.05 -51.63 31.67
N GLY A 133 -50.40 -50.35 31.50
CA GLY A 133 -50.29 -49.36 32.58
C GLY A 133 -51.37 -49.48 33.66
N GLU A 134 -52.58 -49.88 33.29
CA GLU A 134 -53.70 -50.02 34.24
C GLU A 134 -53.54 -51.22 35.18
N GLU A 135 -53.00 -52.34 34.68
CA GLU A 135 -52.75 -53.54 35.48
C GLU A 135 -51.63 -53.33 36.51
N LEU A 136 -50.56 -52.64 36.11
CA LEU A 136 -49.48 -52.22 37.01
C LEU A 136 -49.98 -51.20 38.07
N ALA A 137 -50.84 -50.27 37.68
CA ALA A 137 -51.43 -49.32 38.62
C ALA A 137 -52.33 -50.02 39.66
N LEU A 138 -53.12 -51.00 39.25
CA LEU A 138 -53.97 -51.82 40.14
C LEU A 138 -53.13 -52.63 41.13
N TRP A 139 -52.07 -53.30 40.66
CA TRP A 139 -51.19 -54.08 41.54
C TRP A 139 -50.50 -53.22 42.60
N MET A 140 -50.13 -51.99 42.23
CA MET A 140 -49.47 -51.05 43.15
C MET A 140 -50.44 -50.48 44.21
N ILE A 141 -51.72 -50.29 43.87
CA ILE A 141 -52.74 -49.86 44.83
C ILE A 141 -53.06 -50.99 45.82
N GLU A 142 -53.15 -52.23 45.36
CA GLU A 142 -53.43 -53.40 46.19
C GLU A 142 -52.28 -53.72 47.17
N GLY A 143 -51.03 -53.50 46.75
CA GLY A 143 -49.87 -53.60 47.65
C GLY A 143 -49.82 -52.52 48.75
N LEU A 144 -50.46 -51.36 48.52
CA LEU A 144 -50.51 -50.27 49.51
C LEU A 144 -51.69 -50.41 50.47
N THR A 145 -52.77 -51.07 50.08
CA THR A 145 -53.95 -51.30 50.93
C THR A 145 -53.86 -52.59 51.73
N GLY A 146 -53.01 -53.55 51.35
CA GLY A 146 -52.85 -54.85 52.01
C GLY A 146 -51.92 -54.90 53.24
N ASN A 147 -51.25 -53.82 53.64
CA ASN A 147 -50.29 -53.81 54.76
C ASN A 147 -50.82 -53.10 56.02
N GLY A 148 -52.13 -53.20 56.28
CA GLY A 148 -52.82 -52.48 57.35
C GLY A 148 -53.53 -53.34 58.42
N ASP A 149 -53.39 -54.68 58.40
CA ASP A 149 -53.98 -55.57 59.42
C ASP A 149 -52.90 -56.41 60.12
N HIS A 150 -52.25 -55.79 61.12
CA HIS A 150 -51.57 -56.47 62.22
C HIS A 150 -51.78 -55.63 63.49
N ASP A 151 -52.88 -55.90 64.19
CA ASP A 151 -52.96 -56.03 65.65
C ASP A 151 -54.09 -57.02 66.00
#